data_AF-X0TKF2-F1
#
_entry.id   AF-X0TKF2-F1
#
_cell.length_a   1.000
_cell.length_b   1.000
_cell.length_c   1.000
_cell.angle_alpha   90.00
_cell.angle_beta   90.00
_cell.angle_gamma   90.00
#
_symmetry.space_group_name_H-M   'P 1'
#
loop_
_entity.id
_entity.type
_entity.pdbx_description
1 polymer ?
#
loop_
_entity_poly.entity_id
_entity_poly.type
_entity_poly.pdbx_seq_one_letter_code
_entity_poly.pdbx_strand_id
1 'polypeptide(L)'
;VGGVPSYTWIISSGALPAGLSLSTTGEISGTPTATGTYNFTVEVQDANNLVVSKGFSITITEEANTAPTITPIQTDPNFKDSILVGEVFTYNVQAYDPDAGDVLAFSLQNFPTGMSI
;
A
#
# COMPACT_ATOMS: atom_id res chain seq x y z
N VAL A 1 -7.43 -25.86 40.96
CA VAL A 1 -6.73 -24.93 40.05
C VAL A 1 -6.70 -25.53 38.65
N GLY A 2 -7.59 -25.08 37.77
CA GLY A 2 -7.69 -25.57 36.40
C GLY A 2 -6.91 -24.64 35.49
N GLY A 3 -5.72 -25.07 35.07
CA GLY A 3 -4.92 -24.32 34.10
C GLY A 3 -5.60 -24.33 32.74
N VAL A 4 -5.49 -23.22 32.00
CA VAL A 4 -5.85 -23.17 30.59
C VAL A 4 -5.03 -24.24 29.86
N PRO A 5 -5.65 -25.19 29.13
CA PRO A 5 -4.90 -26.17 28.36
C PRO A 5 -3.93 -25.47 27.41
N SER A 6 -2.65 -25.84 27.44
CA SER A 6 -1.65 -25.27 26.54
C SER A 6 -1.89 -25.80 25.13
N TYR A 7 -2.21 -24.91 24.20
CA TYR A 7 -2.24 -25.23 22.77
C TYR A 7 -0.91 -24.84 22.13
N THR A 8 -0.35 -25.73 21.32
CA THR A 8 0.81 -25.43 20.48
C THR A 8 0.35 -25.24 19.06
N TRP A 9 0.64 -24.07 18.49
CA TRP A 9 0.26 -23.69 17.13
C TRP A 9 1.50 -23.66 16.25
N ILE A 10 1.45 -24.34 15.09
CA ILE A 10 2.53 -24.35 14.11
C ILE A 10 1.99 -24.23 12.68
N ILE A 11 2.85 -23.78 11.77
CA ILE A 11 2.64 -23.95 10.33
C ILE A 11 3.26 -25.30 9.94
N SER A 12 2.43 -26.30 9.68
CA SER A 12 2.90 -27.67 9.38
C SER A 12 3.22 -27.90 7.91
N SER A 13 2.71 -27.05 7.01
CA SER A 13 3.01 -27.09 5.58
C SER A 13 2.76 -25.73 4.92
N GLY A 14 3.48 -25.45 3.83
CA GLY A 14 3.48 -24.15 3.16
C GLY A 14 4.23 -23.08 3.95
N ALA A 15 3.93 -21.82 3.65
CA ALA A 15 4.53 -20.68 4.33
C ALA A 15 3.54 -19.53 4.42
N LEU A 16 3.68 -18.73 5.48
CA LEU A 16 3.01 -17.43 5.57
C LEU A 16 3.66 -16.44 4.57
N PRO A 17 2.91 -15.43 4.08
CA PRO A 17 3.49 -14.30 3.38
C PRO A 17 4.65 -13.68 4.17
N ALA A 18 5.70 -13.23 3.47
CA ALA A 18 6.81 -12.52 4.10
C ALA A 18 6.29 -11.31 4.89
N GLY A 19 6.72 -11.16 6.15
CA GLY A 19 6.25 -10.12 7.07
C GLY A 19 5.08 -10.51 7.97
N LEU A 20 4.48 -11.70 7.79
CA LEU A 20 3.53 -12.29 8.72
C LEU A 20 4.17 -13.38 9.60
N SER A 21 3.64 -13.54 10.81
CA SER A 21 4.07 -14.59 11.75
C SER A 21 2.89 -15.18 12.51
N LEU A 22 3.00 -16.45 12.93
CA LEU A 22 2.04 -17.14 13.79
C LEU A 22 2.49 -17.03 15.25
N SER A 23 1.63 -16.51 16.12
CA SER A 23 1.88 -16.42 17.56
C SER A 23 1.55 -17.73 18.29
N THR A 24 1.99 -17.83 19.54
CA THR A 24 1.65 -18.96 20.43
C THR A 24 0.17 -19.00 20.84
N THR A 25 -0.60 -17.93 20.58
CA THR A 25 -2.05 -17.89 20.80
C THR A 25 -2.86 -18.24 19.55
N GLY A 26 -2.19 -18.55 18.44
CA GLY A 26 -2.84 -18.86 17.15
C GLY A 26 -3.16 -17.62 16.32
N GLU A 27 -2.67 -16.44 16.70
CA GLU A 27 -2.86 -15.21 15.94
C GLU A 27 -1.84 -15.11 14.80
N ILE A 28 -2.28 -14.78 13.59
CA ILE A 28 -1.41 -14.46 12.46
C ILE A 28 -1.42 -12.95 12.26
N SER A 29 -0.28 -12.29 12.46
CA SER A 29 -0.18 -10.82 12.38
C SER A 29 1.17 -10.36 11.83
N GLY A 30 1.20 -9.09 11.40
CA GLY A 30 2.34 -8.43 10.76
C GLY A 30 1.92 -7.60 9.55
N THR A 31 2.89 -7.19 8.73
CA THR A 31 2.67 -6.43 7.49
C THR A 31 3.27 -7.20 6.32
N PRO A 32 2.46 -7.75 5.41
CA PRO A 32 2.95 -8.46 4.25
C PRO A 32 3.82 -7.56 3.36
N THR A 33 4.91 -8.10 2.81
CA THR A 33 5.84 -7.35 1.93
C THR A 33 5.89 -7.85 0.49
N ALA A 34 5.12 -8.89 0.15
CA ALA A 34 5.09 -9.47 -1.18
C ALA A 34 3.67 -9.90 -1.55
N THR A 35 3.23 -9.51 -2.75
CA THR A 35 1.96 -9.93 -3.33
C THR A 35 1.96 -11.42 -3.69
N GLY A 36 0.76 -11.96 -3.87
CA GLY A 36 0.55 -13.35 -4.30
C GLY A 36 -0.43 -14.11 -3.41
N THR A 37 -0.72 -15.34 -3.83
CA THR A 37 -1.56 -16.27 -3.07
C THR A 37 -0.70 -17.29 -2.34
N TYR A 38 -0.84 -17.33 -1.02
CA TYR A 38 -0.09 -18.17 -0.11
C TYR A 38 -1.01 -19.22 0.49
N ASN A 39 -0.71 -20.49 0.22
CA ASN A 39 -1.43 -21.62 0.80
C ASN A 39 -0.57 -22.26 1.89
N PHE A 40 -1.13 -22.44 3.08
CA PHE A 40 -0.44 -23.02 4.23
C PHE A 40 -1.42 -23.83 5.08
N THR A 41 -0.86 -24.75 5.88
CA THR A 41 -1.63 -25.55 6.83
C THR A 41 -1.23 -25.15 8.24
N VAL A 42 -2.23 -24.78 9.05
CA VAL A 42 -2.06 -24.57 10.49
C VAL A 42 -2.37 -25.87 11.20
N GLU A 43 -1.52 -26.23 12.14
CA GLU A 43 -1.71 -27.36 13.04
C GLU A 43 -1.77 -26.87 14.47
N VAL A 44 -2.73 -27.41 15.22
CA VAL A 44 -2.87 -27.19 16.66
C VAL A 44 -2.77 -28.51 17.40
N GLN A 45 -1.96 -28.52 18.43
CA GLN A 45 -1.81 -29.64 19.35
C GLN A 45 -2.29 -29.24 20.75
N ASP A 46 -3.13 -30.06 21.38
CA ASP A 46 -3.54 -29.88 22.77
C ASP A 46 -2.56 -30.52 23.78
N ALA A 47 -2.79 -30.29 25.07
CA ALA A 47 -1.94 -30.84 26.14
C ALA A 47 -1.99 -32.38 26.24
N ASN A 48 -2.96 -33.03 25.58
CA ASN A 48 -3.11 -34.49 25.51
C ASN A 48 -2.44 -35.09 24.27
N ASN A 49 -1.68 -34.28 23.51
CA ASN A 49 -1.04 -34.63 22.23
C ASN A 49 -2.03 -34.95 21.11
N LEU A 50 -3.30 -34.53 21.22
CA LEU A 50 -4.25 -34.60 20.11
C LEU A 50 -3.98 -33.45 19.15
N VAL A 51 -3.99 -33.77 17.85
CA VAL A 51 -3.59 -32.86 16.79
C VAL A 51 -4.74 -32.68 15.80
N VAL A 52 -4.97 -31.43 15.38
CA VAL A 52 -5.87 -31.08 14.28
C VAL A 52 -5.15 -30.12 13.35
N SER A 53 -5.26 -30.37 12.04
CA SER A 53 -4.63 -29.53 11.02
C SER A 53 -5.68 -29.03 10.02
N LYS A 54 -5.53 -27.79 9.53
CA LYS A 54 -6.44 -27.18 8.56
C LYS A 54 -5.68 -26.31 7.56
N GLY A 55 -6.03 -26.46 6.28
CA GLY A 55 -5.50 -25.63 5.20
C GLY A 55 -6.17 -24.26 5.13
N PHE A 56 -5.37 -23.23 4.87
CA PHE A 56 -5.77 -21.85 4.67
C PHE A 56 -5.12 -21.27 3.41
N SER A 57 -5.73 -20.20 2.90
CA SER A 57 -5.22 -19.43 1.78
C SER A 57 -5.34 -17.94 2.10
N ILE A 58 -4.26 -17.19 1.87
CA ILE A 58 -4.22 -15.73 1.97
C ILE A 58 -3.79 -15.18 0.62
N THR A 59 -4.54 -14.23 0.08
CA THR A 59 -4.15 -13.48 -1.12
C THR A 59 -3.74 -12.07 -0.69
N ILE A 60 -2.50 -11.71 -1.01
CA ILE A 60 -1.94 -10.37 -0.82
C ILE A 60 -1.94 -9.65 -2.17
N THR A 61 -2.55 -8.48 -2.21
CA THR A 61 -2.60 -7.59 -3.38
C THR A 61 -1.97 -6.26 -3.04
N GLU A 62 -1.40 -5.60 -4.03
CA GLU A 62 -1.05 -4.18 -3.97
C GLU A 62 -2.20 -3.37 -4.54
N GLU A 63 -2.35 -2.13 -4.05
CA GLU A 63 -3.20 -1.17 -4.74
C GLU A 63 -2.57 -0.82 -6.09
N ALA A 64 -3.41 -0.61 -7.11
CA ALA A 64 -2.90 -0.26 -8.42
C ALA A 64 -2.35 1.17 -8.38
N ASN A 65 -1.06 1.34 -8.65
CA ASN A 65 -0.47 2.66 -8.81
C ASN A 65 -0.94 3.28 -10.14
N THR A 66 -1.48 4.48 -10.06
CA THR A 66 -2.07 5.30 -11.10
C THR A 66 -1.28 6.61 -11.18
N ALA A 67 -0.82 6.95 -12.38
CA ALA A 67 -0.07 8.19 -12.55
C ALA A 67 -0.90 9.43 -12.09
N PRO A 68 -0.26 10.42 -11.44
CA PRO A 68 -0.94 11.64 -11.05
C PRO A 68 -1.39 12.43 -12.27
N THR A 69 -2.47 13.18 -12.11
CA THR A 69 -2.99 14.10 -13.11
C THR A 69 -2.60 15.53 -12.79
N ILE A 70 -2.20 16.32 -13.79
CA ILE A 70 -1.99 17.77 -13.66
C ILE A 70 -3.07 18.45 -14.48
N THR A 71 -3.81 19.36 -13.86
CA THR A 71 -4.82 20.17 -14.52
C THR A 71 -4.60 21.65 -14.24
N PRO A 72 -4.83 22.53 -15.23
CA PRO A 72 -4.84 23.95 -14.97
C PRO A 72 -5.98 24.33 -14.03
N ILE A 73 -5.74 25.32 -13.16
CA ILE A 73 -6.79 25.89 -12.33
C ILE A 73 -7.55 26.92 -13.17
N GLN A 74 -8.51 26.45 -13.96
CA GLN A 74 -9.30 27.31 -14.86
C GLN A 74 -10.17 28.34 -14.13
N THR A 75 -10.40 28.17 -12.83
CA THR A 75 -11.11 29.16 -11.98
C THR A 75 -10.20 30.28 -11.47
N ASP A 76 -8.89 30.23 -11.76
CA ASP A 76 -7.98 31.30 -11.40
C ASP A 76 -8.27 32.57 -12.22
N PRO A 77 -8.48 33.75 -11.58
CA PRO A 77 -8.67 35.01 -12.29
C PRO A 77 -7.54 35.40 -13.25
N ASN A 78 -6.35 34.82 -13.08
CA ASN A 78 -5.16 35.05 -13.90
C ASN A 78 -4.93 33.95 -14.94
N PHE A 79 -5.82 32.97 -15.06
CA PHE A 79 -5.74 31.94 -16.08
C PHE A 79 -5.77 32.56 -17.48
N LYS A 80 -4.70 32.38 -18.25
CA LYS A 80 -4.58 32.83 -19.63
C LYS A 80 -4.02 31.71 -20.50
N ASP A 81 -4.63 31.45 -21.64
CA ASP A 81 -4.11 30.47 -22.61
C ASP A 81 -3.18 31.11 -23.66
N SER A 82 -3.12 32.44 -23.69
CA SER A 82 -2.24 33.20 -24.58
C SER A 82 -1.97 34.60 -24.03
N ILE A 83 -0.73 35.09 -24.17
CA ILE A 83 -0.31 36.46 -23.87
C ILE A 83 0.47 37.07 -25.04
N LEU A 84 0.63 38.38 -25.07
CA LEU A 84 1.49 39.06 -26.04
C LEU A 84 2.97 38.96 -25.63
N VAL A 85 3.87 39.08 -26.61
CA VAL A 85 5.32 39.08 -26.34
C VAL A 85 5.69 40.23 -25.39
N GLY A 86 6.39 39.90 -24.31
CA GLY A 86 6.82 40.86 -23.29
C GLY A 86 5.85 41.03 -22.12
N GLU A 87 4.68 40.38 -22.13
CA GLU A 87 3.81 40.31 -20.96
C GLU A 87 4.28 39.22 -19.98
N VAL A 88 3.99 39.44 -18.69
CA VAL A 88 4.21 38.42 -17.66
C VAL A 88 3.12 37.35 -17.79
N PHE A 89 3.53 36.08 -17.85
CA PHE A 89 2.64 34.93 -17.85
C PHE A 89 2.67 34.25 -16.49
N THR A 90 1.51 34.08 -15.87
CA THR A 90 1.34 33.27 -14.65
C THR A 90 0.26 32.23 -14.93
N TYR A 91 0.54 30.98 -14.56
CA TYR A 91 -0.39 29.88 -14.79
C TYR A 91 -0.36 28.95 -13.58
N ASN A 92 -1.46 28.90 -12.85
CA ASN A 92 -1.57 28.03 -11.69
C ASN A 92 -2.15 26.68 -12.11
N VAL A 93 -1.54 25.61 -11.62
CA VAL A 93 -1.94 24.23 -11.87
C VAL A 93 -2.19 23.53 -10.55
N GLN A 94 -3.05 22.52 -10.58
CA GLN A 94 -3.24 21.58 -9.48
C GLN A 94 -2.84 20.19 -9.96
N ALA A 95 -2.22 19.41 -9.07
CA ALA A 95 -1.99 18.01 -9.28
C ALA A 95 -2.85 17.19 -8.33
N TYR A 96 -3.36 16.06 -8.81
CA TYR A 96 -4.11 15.09 -8.01
C TYR A 96 -3.58 13.70 -8.30
N ASP A 97 -3.17 13.01 -7.25
CA ASP A 97 -2.85 11.59 -7.26
C ASP A 97 -4.01 10.83 -6.61
N PRO A 98 -4.64 9.85 -7.29
CA PRO A 98 -5.71 9.06 -6.70
C PRO A 98 -5.20 8.05 -5.66
N ASP A 99 -3.90 7.76 -5.58
CA ASP A 99 -3.36 6.73 -4.69
C ASP A 99 -2.99 7.30 -3.31
N ALA A 100 -3.57 6.69 -2.28
CA ALA A 100 -3.44 7.19 -0.91
C ALA A 100 -2.03 6.94 -0.36
N GLY A 101 -1.29 8.03 -0.09
CA GLY A 101 0.04 7.99 0.52
C GLY A 101 1.19 8.37 -0.41
N ASP A 102 0.90 8.57 -1.70
CA ASP A 102 1.90 9.03 -2.67
C ASP A 102 2.20 10.52 -2.47
N VAL A 103 3.49 10.85 -2.44
CA VAL A 103 3.98 12.22 -2.29
C VAL A 103 4.15 12.83 -3.67
N LEU A 104 3.30 13.81 -3.98
CA LEU A 104 3.42 14.59 -5.21
C LEU A 104 4.69 15.45 -5.18
N ALA A 105 5.54 15.28 -6.20
CA ALA A 105 6.70 16.14 -6.43
C ALA A 105 6.49 16.99 -7.70
N PHE A 106 6.63 18.30 -7.57
CA PHE A 106 6.52 19.23 -8.71
C PHE A 106 7.91 19.57 -9.27
N SER A 107 8.08 19.48 -10.58
CA SER A 107 9.30 19.94 -11.26
C SER A 107 8.94 20.62 -12.58
N LEU A 108 9.71 21.65 -12.94
CA LEU A 108 9.58 22.34 -14.22
C LEU A 108 10.49 21.66 -15.27
N GLN A 109 9.94 21.08 -16.33
CA GLN A 109 10.69 20.67 -17.54
C GLN A 109 10.35 21.55 -18.75
N ASN A 110 11.39 21.99 -19.47
CA ASN A 110 11.31 22.72 -20.75
C ASN A 110 10.49 24.04 -20.72
N PHE A 111 10.93 25.01 -19.92
CA PHE A 111 10.31 26.35 -19.87
C PHE A 111 11.20 27.45 -20.46
N PRO A 112 10.60 28.53 -21.02
CA PRO A 112 11.34 29.72 -21.43
C PRO A 112 12.16 30.31 -20.28
N THR A 113 13.33 30.87 -20.61
CA THR A 113 14.23 31.52 -19.64
C THR A 113 13.47 32.60 -18.85
N GLY A 114 13.43 32.46 -17.51
CA GLY A 114 12.81 33.45 -16.61
C GLY A 114 11.61 32.97 -15.79
N MET A 115 11.15 31.73 -16.00
CA MET A 115 10.13 31.11 -15.13
C MET A 115 10.75 30.47 -13.88
N SER A 116 10.08 30.63 -12.73
CA SER A 116 10.35 29.93 -11.48
C SER A 116 9.09 29.23 -10.98
N ILE A 117 9.25 28.16 -10.18
CA ILE A 117 8.19 27.57 -9.37
C ILE A 117 8.07 28.31 -8.03
#